data_AF-A0A1W1BXZ0-F1
#
_entry.id   AF-A0A1W1BXZ0-F1
#
_cell.length_a   1.000
_cell.length_b   1.000
_cell.length_c   1.000
_cell.angle_alpha   90.00
_cell.angle_beta   90.00
_cell.angle_gamma   90.00
#
_symmetry.space_group_name_H-M   'P 1'
#
loop_
_entity.id
_entity.type
_entity.pdbx_description
1 polymer ?
#
loop_
_entity_poly.entity_id
_entity_poly.type
_entity_poly.pdbx_seq_one_letter_code
_entity_poly.pdbx_strand_id
1 'polypeptide(L)'
;MKSFNKYLPIALFIGFLIFGLSAFLESKPSSKNARVYKAVQRYSPYYLDKRFGGLQIMSKEDPAFKEKPNNMTLFKEFERLEREWGKKHLKIKNHILVISDNNGTQLSTLELHTKEENAFAHHYYGI
;
A
#
# COMPACT_ATOMS: atom_id res chain seq x y z
N MET A 1 6.13 -31.13 -40.37
CA MET A 1 5.51 -30.14 -39.46
C MET A 1 4.14 -30.62 -38.91
N LYS A 2 4.06 -31.77 -38.19
CA LYS A 2 2.79 -32.26 -37.61
C LYS A 2 2.75 -32.29 -36.08
N SER A 3 3.90 -32.22 -35.39
CA SER A 3 3.95 -32.27 -33.91
C SER A 3 3.76 -30.91 -33.24
N PHE A 4 4.10 -29.80 -33.91
CA PHE A 4 4.04 -28.45 -33.33
C PHE A 4 2.62 -28.05 -32.92
N ASN A 5 1.62 -28.41 -33.72
CA ASN A 5 0.21 -28.09 -33.44
C ASN A 5 -0.37 -28.82 -32.22
N LYS A 6 0.22 -29.96 -31.80
CA LYS A 6 -0.23 -30.71 -30.61
C LYS A 6 0.27 -30.09 -29.32
N TYR A 7 1.48 -29.54 -29.33
CA TYR A 7 2.10 -28.93 -28.15
C TYR A 7 1.82 -27.44 -28.04
N LEU A 8 1.49 -26.76 -29.14
CA LEU A 8 1.12 -25.34 -29.15
C LEU A 8 0.02 -24.98 -28.13
N PRO A 9 -1.14 -25.68 -28.05
CA PRO A 9 -2.16 -25.34 -27.06
C PRO A 9 -1.69 -25.58 -25.62
N ILE A 10 -0.86 -26.60 -25.40
CA ILE A 10 -0.30 -26.92 -24.07
C ILE A 10 0.70 -25.83 -23.66
N ALA A 11 1.56 -25.40 -24.57
CA ALA A 11 2.52 -24.33 -24.33
C ALA A 11 1.83 -22.98 -24.08
N LEU A 12 0.79 -22.66 -24.86
CA LEU A 12 -0.06 -21.48 -24.62
C LEU A 12 -0.73 -21.53 -23.26
N PHE A 13 -1.30 -22.67 -22.88
CA PHE A 13 -1.94 -22.85 -21.58
C PHE A 13 -0.95 -22.64 -20.42
N ILE A 14 0.24 -23.23 -20.50
CA ILE A 14 1.31 -23.02 -19.51
C ILE A 14 1.74 -21.56 -19.48
N GLY A 15 1.89 -20.92 -20.65
CA GLY A 15 2.19 -19.48 -20.75
C GLY A 15 1.16 -18.62 -20.03
N PHE A 16 -0.13 -18.83 -20.31
CA PHE A 16 -1.22 -18.13 -19.64
C PHE A 16 -1.26 -18.39 -18.12
N LEU A 17 -0.96 -19.61 -17.67
CA LEU A 17 -0.87 -19.91 -16.24
C LEU A 17 0.26 -19.14 -15.57
N ILE A 18 1.45 -19.07 -16.19
CA ILE A 18 2.58 -18.32 -15.63
C ILE A 18 2.23 -16.84 -15.56
N PHE A 19 1.75 -16.24 -16.65
CA PHE A 19 1.35 -14.83 -16.66
C PHE A 19 0.23 -14.53 -15.66
N GLY A 20 -0.78 -15.40 -15.58
CA GLY A 20 -1.87 -15.26 -14.62
C GLY A 20 -1.40 -15.34 -13.18
N LEU A 21 -0.49 -16.26 -12.85
CA LEU A 21 0.06 -16.42 -11.52
C LEU A 21 0.96 -15.24 -11.13
N SER A 22 1.79 -14.75 -12.06
CA SER A 22 2.61 -13.56 -11.85
C SER A 22 1.74 -12.32 -11.58
N ALA A 23 0.73 -12.08 -12.41
CA ALA A 23 -0.21 -10.97 -12.21
C ALA A 23 -0.97 -11.09 -10.88
N PHE A 24 -1.38 -12.31 -10.51
CA PHE A 24 -2.04 -12.57 -9.23
C PHE A 24 -1.12 -12.27 -8.04
N LEU A 25 0.13 -12.73 -8.07
CA LEU A 25 1.10 -12.46 -7.01
C LEU A 25 1.42 -10.97 -6.88
N GLU A 26 1.55 -10.26 -7.99
CA GLU A 26 1.79 -8.81 -7.99
C GLU A 26 0.57 -7.99 -7.51
N SER A 27 -0.64 -8.55 -7.64
CA SER A 27 -1.88 -7.93 -7.16
C SER A 27 -2.11 -8.11 -5.66
N LYS A 28 -1.37 -9.00 -4.99
CA LYS A 28 -1.55 -9.22 -3.55
C LYS A 28 -1.14 -7.96 -2.79
N PRO A 29 -2.03 -7.41 -1.93
CA PRO A 29 -1.67 -6.29 -1.08
C PRO A 29 -0.56 -6.70 -0.11
N SER A 30 0.29 -5.74 0.28
CA SER A 30 1.35 -5.98 1.27
C SER A 30 0.75 -6.53 2.56
N SER A 31 1.43 -7.47 3.21
CA SER A 31 1.03 -7.97 4.53
C SER A 31 1.13 -6.82 5.53
N LYS A 32 -0.01 -6.21 5.87
CA LYS A 32 -0.07 -5.07 6.79
C LYS A 32 -0.07 -5.57 8.23
N ASN A 33 0.88 -5.12 9.05
CA ASN A 33 0.77 -5.29 10.49
C ASN A 33 -0.42 -4.45 10.98
N ALA A 34 -1.51 -5.12 11.37
CA ALA A 34 -2.77 -4.46 11.65
C ALA A 34 -2.69 -3.44 12.80
N ARG A 35 -1.83 -3.65 13.80
CA ARG A 35 -1.70 -2.74 14.95
C ARG A 35 -1.02 -1.44 14.53
N VAL A 36 0.19 -1.56 13.96
CA VAL A 36 0.98 -0.39 13.51
C VAL A 36 0.23 0.35 12.42
N TYR A 37 -0.33 -0.36 11.43
CA TYR A 37 -1.06 0.25 10.34
C TYR A 37 -2.27 1.04 10.82
N LYS A 38 -3.15 0.46 11.67
CA LYS A 38 -4.34 1.17 12.17
C LYS A 38 -3.98 2.37 13.06
N ALA A 39 -2.92 2.26 13.85
CA ALA A 39 -2.44 3.35 14.69
C ALA A 39 -2.01 4.54 13.83
N VAL A 40 -1.21 4.30 12.79
CA VAL A 40 -0.72 5.33 11.87
C VAL A 40 -1.84 5.89 10.98
N GLN A 41 -2.71 5.03 10.45
CA GLN A 41 -3.79 5.39 9.54
C GLN A 41 -4.75 6.45 10.14
N ARG A 42 -4.91 6.48 11.47
CA ARG A 42 -5.73 7.49 12.15
C ARG A 42 -5.26 8.92 11.86
N TYR A 43 -3.96 9.10 11.69
CA TYR A 43 -3.32 10.39 11.48
C TYR A 43 -3.11 10.72 10.00
N SER A 44 -3.15 9.71 9.11
CA SER A 44 -3.08 9.95 7.66
C SER A 44 -4.28 10.80 7.21
N PRO A 45 -4.03 11.84 6.38
CA PRO A 45 -5.08 12.69 5.85
C PRO A 45 -5.85 12.00 4.71
N TYR A 46 -5.28 10.96 4.10
CA TYR A 46 -5.86 10.31 2.93
C TYR A 46 -6.92 9.27 3.29
N TYR A 47 -8.02 9.26 2.54
CA TYR A 47 -9.09 8.27 2.69
C TYR A 47 -9.74 7.92 1.34
N LEU A 48 -10.36 6.75 1.30
CA LEU A 48 -11.12 6.30 0.14
C LEU A 48 -12.57 6.77 0.26
N ASP A 49 -13.06 7.42 -0.80
CA ASP A 49 -14.41 7.93 -0.90
C ASP A 49 -15.16 7.26 -2.07
N LYS A 50 -16.49 7.15 -1.94
CA LYS A 50 -17.33 6.51 -2.95
C LYS A 50 -17.71 7.53 -4.03
N ARG A 51 -17.61 7.13 -5.30
CA ARG A 51 -18.11 7.91 -6.44
C ARG A 51 -18.92 7.06 -7.40
N PHE A 52 -19.65 7.71 -8.30
CA PHE A 52 -20.24 7.03 -9.44
C PHE A 52 -19.13 6.39 -10.29
N GLY A 53 -19.16 5.06 -10.41
CA GLY A 53 -18.13 4.30 -11.14
C GLY A 53 -16.90 3.86 -10.32
N GLY A 54 -16.95 3.89 -8.99
CA GLY A 54 -15.93 3.23 -8.14
C GLY A 54 -15.51 4.04 -6.92
N LEU A 55 -14.21 4.00 -6.62
CA LEU A 55 -13.60 4.69 -5.49
C LEU A 55 -12.69 5.83 -5.98
N GLN A 56 -12.51 6.84 -5.12
CA GLN A 56 -11.55 7.92 -5.31
C GLN A 56 -10.75 8.13 -4.03
N ILE A 57 -9.58 8.74 -4.13
CA ILE A 57 -8.76 9.10 -2.99
C ILE A 57 -8.95 10.59 -2.72
N MET A 58 -9.27 10.92 -1.47
CA MET A 58 -9.52 12.26 -0.97
C MET A 58 -8.53 12.59 0.16
N SER A 59 -8.34 13.87 0.44
CA SER A 59 -7.59 14.34 1.62
C SER A 59 -8.52 15.05 2.60
N LYS A 60 -8.31 14.84 3.91
CA LYS A 60 -8.98 15.59 5.00
C LYS A 60 -8.41 17.00 5.15
N GLU A 61 -7.16 17.22 4.74
CA GLU A 61 -6.45 18.48 4.88
C GLU A 61 -6.61 19.39 3.66
N ASP A 62 -6.70 18.79 2.47
CA ASP A 62 -6.87 19.51 1.20
C ASP A 62 -8.19 19.10 0.51
N PRO A 63 -9.25 19.93 0.60
CA PRO A 63 -10.52 19.67 -0.06
C PRO A 63 -10.45 19.65 -1.61
N ALA A 64 -9.42 20.26 -2.19
CA ALA A 64 -9.21 20.28 -3.64
C ALA A 64 -8.51 19.00 -4.13
N PHE A 65 -7.82 18.27 -3.26
CA PHE A 65 -7.14 17.03 -3.59
C PHE A 65 -8.14 15.92 -3.94
N LYS A 66 -8.08 15.45 -5.19
CA LYS A 66 -8.92 14.36 -5.70
C LYS A 66 -8.12 13.52 -6.69
N GLU A 67 -7.65 12.35 -6.25
CA GLU A 67 -7.08 11.37 -7.15
C GLU A 67 -8.13 10.33 -7.55
N LYS A 68 -8.19 10.05 -8.85
CA LYS A 68 -9.18 9.14 -9.43
C LYS A 68 -8.52 7.96 -10.15
N PRO A 69 -7.73 7.11 -9.45
CA PRO A 69 -7.12 5.96 -10.09
C PRO A 69 -8.17 5.02 -10.69
N ASN A 70 -7.72 4.16 -11.60
CA ASN A 70 -8.54 3.03 -12.01
C ASN A 70 -8.58 1.96 -10.91
N ASN A 71 -9.51 1.02 -10.98
CA ASN A 71 -9.67 0.00 -9.94
C ASN A 71 -8.43 -0.91 -9.77
N MET A 72 -7.63 -1.09 -10.83
CA MET A 72 -6.43 -1.93 -10.76
C MET A 72 -5.28 -1.24 -10.01
N THR A 73 -5.22 0.09 -10.03
CA THR A 73 -4.14 0.87 -9.42
C THR A 73 -4.54 1.57 -8.13
N LEU A 74 -5.84 1.66 -7.80
CA LEU A 74 -6.36 2.39 -6.64
C LEU A 74 -5.59 2.12 -5.35
N PHE A 75 -5.42 0.84 -4.97
CA PHE A 75 -4.72 0.50 -3.75
C PHE A 75 -3.22 0.78 -3.83
N LYS A 76 -2.60 0.62 -5.01
CA LYS A 76 -1.18 0.97 -5.23
C LYS A 76 -0.96 2.48 -5.04
N GLU A 77 -1.82 3.31 -5.61
CA GLU A 77 -1.75 4.77 -5.45
C GLU A 77 -2.06 5.22 -4.02
N PHE A 78 -3.05 4.60 -3.37
CA PHE A 78 -3.36 4.88 -1.98
C PHE A 78 -2.18 4.53 -1.06
N GLU A 79 -1.56 3.37 -1.26
CA GLU A 79 -0.34 3.01 -0.54
C GLU A 79 0.80 3.98 -0.84
N ARG A 80 1.00 4.40 -2.09
CA ARG A 80 2.03 5.40 -2.45
C ARG A 80 1.87 6.67 -1.61
N LEU A 81 0.66 7.22 -1.52
CA LEU A 81 0.36 8.41 -0.73
C LEU A 81 0.60 8.18 0.77
N GLU A 82 0.18 7.04 1.31
CA GLU A 82 0.45 6.68 2.71
C GLU A 82 1.95 6.58 3.00
N ARG A 83 2.75 6.06 2.06
CA ARG A 83 4.21 5.95 2.21
C ARG A 83 4.88 7.31 2.13
N GLU A 84 4.49 8.14 1.16
CA GLU A 84 5.03 9.50 1.01
C GLU A 84 4.74 10.37 2.24
N TRP A 85 3.53 10.25 2.78
CA TRP A 85 3.18 10.87 4.06
C TRP A 85 4.00 10.25 5.20
N GLY A 86 4.08 8.92 5.27
CA GLY A 86 4.84 8.21 6.29
C GLY A 86 6.30 8.68 6.40
N LYS A 87 6.99 8.86 5.28
CA LYS A 87 8.38 9.36 5.24
C LYS A 87 8.57 10.74 5.85
N LYS A 88 7.55 11.60 5.77
CA LYS A 88 7.60 12.97 6.28
C LYS A 88 7.21 13.05 7.77
N HIS A 89 6.24 12.23 8.18
CA HIS A 89 5.57 12.35 9.47
C HIS A 89 5.94 11.26 10.48
N LEU A 90 6.61 10.19 10.04
CA LEU A 90 6.97 9.07 10.91
C LEU A 90 8.47 9.01 11.12
N LYS A 91 8.88 8.79 12.38
CA LYS A 91 10.27 8.55 12.74
C LYS A 91 10.35 7.47 13.81
N ILE A 92 11.30 6.56 13.69
CA ILE A 92 11.54 5.55 14.73
C ILE A 92 12.68 6.04 15.63
N LYS A 93 12.44 6.07 16.94
CA LYS A 93 13.43 6.37 17.98
C LYS A 93 13.35 5.30 19.06
N ASN A 94 14.42 4.52 19.25
CA ASN A 94 14.51 3.49 20.31
C ASN A 94 13.27 2.58 20.40
N HIS A 95 12.84 1.99 19.28
CA HIS A 95 11.64 1.14 19.18
C HIS A 95 10.30 1.86 19.40
N ILE A 96 10.31 3.19 19.43
CA ILE A 96 9.10 4.02 19.49
C ILE A 96 8.91 4.66 18.12
N LEU A 97 7.78 4.38 17.49
CA LEU A 97 7.32 5.08 16.30
C LEU A 97 6.69 6.42 16.73
N VAL A 98 7.36 7.50 16.39
CA VAL A 98 6.91 8.88 16.62
C VAL A 98 6.13 9.34 15.40
N ILE A 99 4.92 9.85 15.63
CA ILE A 99 4.03 10.41 14.61
C ILE A 99 4.00 11.92 14.82
N SER A 100 4.33 12.68 13.78
CA SER A 100 4.42 14.14 13.78
C SER A 100 3.36 14.78 12.88
N ASP A 101 2.98 16.01 13.20
CA ASP A 101 2.15 16.85 12.33
C ASP A 101 2.96 17.46 11.17
N ASN A 102 2.32 18.35 10.40
CA ASN A 102 2.93 19.09 9.29
C ASN A 102 4.01 20.09 9.73
N ASN A 103 4.04 20.47 11.00
CA ASN A 103 5.02 21.38 11.59
C ASN A 103 6.18 20.64 12.29
N GLY A 104 6.16 19.30 12.30
CA GLY A 104 7.12 18.47 13.02
C GLY A 104 6.82 18.28 14.51
N THR A 105 5.71 18.81 15.02
CA THR A 105 5.25 18.61 16.40
C THR A 105 4.80 17.17 16.59
N GLN A 106 5.18 16.55 17.70
CA GLN A 106 4.80 15.18 18.02
C GLN A 106 3.29 15.10 18.35
N LEU A 107 2.53 14.38 17.52
CA LEU A 107 1.12 14.10 17.73
C LEU A 107 0.90 12.87 18.60
N SER A 108 1.70 11.84 18.38
CA SER A 108 1.54 10.56 19.08
C SER A 108 2.80 9.71 19.01
N THR A 109 2.85 8.69 19.85
CA THR A 109 3.89 7.67 19.87
C THR A 109 3.26 6.30 19.95
N LEU A 110 3.89 5.33 19.30
CA LEU A 110 3.53 3.93 19.36
C LEU A 110 4.79 3.12 19.67
N GLU A 111 4.79 2.43 20.80
CA GLU A 111 5.86 1.48 21.12
C GLU A 111 5.74 0.23 20.25
N LEU A 112 6.83 -0.13 19.57
CA LEU A 112 6.94 -1.32 18.72
C LEU A 112 7.47 -2.47 19.58
N HIS A 113 6.62 -3.45 19.88
CA HIS A 113 6.97 -4.54 20.82
C HIS A 113 7.61 -5.72 20.11
N THR A 114 7.34 -5.90 18.82
CA THR A 114 7.82 -7.07 18.07
C THR A 114 8.75 -6.69 16.92
N LYS A 115 9.59 -7.64 16.51
CA LYS A 115 10.49 -7.46 15.36
C LYS A 115 9.70 -7.28 14.06
N GLU A 116 8.54 -7.93 13.95
CA GLU A 116 7.65 -7.83 12.79
C GLU A 116 7.05 -6.42 12.68
N GLU A 117 6.73 -5.77 13.80
CA GLU A 117 6.22 -4.39 13.82
C GLU A 117 7.28 -3.40 13.34
N ASN A 118 8.52 -3.56 13.82
CA ASN A 118 9.63 -2.73 13.40
C ASN A 118 9.96 -2.96 11.91
N ALA A 119 10.04 -4.22 11.48
CA ALA A 119 10.27 -4.56 10.07
C ALA A 119 9.15 -4.04 9.16
N PHE A 120 7.90 -4.10 9.60
CA PHE A 120 6.77 -3.53 8.87
C PHE A 120 6.89 -2.02 8.73
N ALA A 121 7.23 -1.29 9.79
CA ALA A 121 7.36 0.16 9.74
C ALA A 121 8.45 0.59 8.74
N HIS A 122 9.62 -0.07 8.78
CA HIS A 122 10.70 0.14 7.82
C HIS A 122 10.30 -0.23 6.38
N HIS A 123 9.73 -1.42 6.16
CA HIS A 123 9.41 -1.90 4.82
C HIS A 123 8.23 -1.17 4.17
N TYR A 124 7.16 -0.93 4.92
CA TYR A 124 5.95 -0.29 4.40
C TYR A 124 6.18 1.21 4.20
N TYR A 125 6.61 1.95 5.23
CA TYR A 125 6.74 3.41 5.13
C TYR A 125 8.10 3.87 4.58
N GLY A 126 9.11 3.00 4.52
CA GLY A 126 10.44 3.36 4.03
C GLY A 126 11.18 4.34 4.94
N ILE A 127 10.93 4.25 6.25
CA ILE A 127 11.58 5.00 7.33
C ILE A 127 12.65 4.18 8.03
#